data_AF-A0A7W1TY64-F1
#
_entry.id   AF-A0A7W1TY64-F1
#
_cell.length_a   1.000
_cell.length_b   1.000
_cell.length_c   1.000
_cell.angle_alpha   90.00
_cell.angle_beta   90.00
_cell.angle_gamma   90.00
#
_symmetry.space_group_name_H-M   'P 1'
#
loop_
_entity.id
_entity.type
_entity.pdbx_description
1 polymer ?
#
loop_
_entity_poly.entity_id
_entity_poly.type
_entity_poly.pdbx_seq_one_letter_code
_entity_poly.pdbx_strand_id
1 'polypeptide(L)'
;MPATIAVVGTGYVGLTTGAYLAHLGHRVICADVVADKVERLSRGELPIVESGLDELVTEGLATQRLSFVLGAAGAVADAEFVFLCVPTPQGEDGSADLSYVRQAARDIAGHLTPECIVINKSTVPVGSTRVVEEAIGRDDVFVVSNPEFLREGSAVHDCLHPDRIVIGSDDQAVAMRVAGLFEALRAPLVITDPASAETIKYASNAFLATKVSFVNALANVCEAVGADVNEVVLGMGHDRRIGFEFLKPGPGWGGSCFHPRETVLAAQDGSIRLLRFDELFAEVERIGADGWSVLSWMPDEITPEFLPVTAFTARPWDGEVVEVRTKMGRRIITTPDHPFIVGDGRSADPTGVRTAADLTTTDWLPIAQNFPVMVDDRTDAIELLAGIPTTDTSTIVRLGEHQRNQVELLSGRLRSERRRDILRCNAMRLHELRALGVSTAGGTYGTTTNGTFVPDRLMFDESFWRMVGLFLAEGHVGYDGKRSRVCWSFHRTDEHDLVEEVMSYWRTLGVKVSVRTLTTTRQVSVSSRILGRWFHDALGANCYQKRIPDLAWDAPEGHKWELLRGLWDGDGSW
;
A
#
# COMPACT_ATOMS: atom_id res chain seq x y z
N MET A 1 -19.71 -44.02 -6.42
CA MET A 1 -18.55 -44.71 -7.05
C MET A 1 -17.57 -43.64 -7.51
N PRO A 2 -16.25 -43.89 -7.48
CA PRO A 2 -15.29 -42.94 -8.02
C PRO A 2 -15.58 -42.69 -9.50
N ALA A 3 -15.55 -41.43 -9.92
CA ALA A 3 -15.87 -40.98 -11.28
C ALA A 3 -14.60 -40.51 -11.98
N THR A 4 -14.56 -40.56 -13.30
CA THR A 4 -13.48 -39.96 -14.10
C THR A 4 -13.86 -38.53 -14.49
N ILE A 5 -13.04 -37.59 -14.04
CA ILE A 5 -13.29 -36.15 -14.15
C ILE A 5 -12.14 -35.49 -14.91
N ALA A 6 -12.45 -34.67 -15.90
CA ALA A 6 -11.50 -33.73 -16.48
C ALA A 6 -11.76 -32.33 -15.94
N VAL A 7 -10.72 -31.56 -15.66
CA VAL A 7 -10.82 -30.14 -15.32
C VAL A 7 -10.03 -29.33 -16.34
N VAL A 8 -10.71 -28.48 -17.10
CA VAL A 8 -10.10 -27.66 -18.14
C VAL A 8 -9.81 -26.27 -17.58
N GLY A 9 -8.51 -25.96 -17.46
CA GLY A 9 -7.98 -24.74 -16.84
C GLY A 9 -7.48 -25.03 -15.42
N THR A 10 -6.20 -24.72 -15.17
CA THR A 10 -5.56 -24.84 -13.85
C THR A 10 -5.22 -23.47 -13.25
N GLY A 11 -6.16 -22.53 -13.41
CA GLY A 11 -6.19 -21.30 -12.61
C GLY A 11 -6.64 -21.59 -11.17
N TYR A 12 -6.89 -20.53 -10.38
CA TYR A 12 -7.29 -20.65 -8.98
C TYR A 12 -8.47 -21.62 -8.77
N VAL A 13 -9.61 -21.36 -9.43
CA VAL A 13 -10.81 -22.20 -9.34
C VAL A 13 -10.57 -23.63 -9.81
N GLY A 14 -9.89 -23.79 -10.96
CA GLY A 14 -9.70 -25.09 -11.60
C GLY A 14 -8.74 -26.00 -10.84
N LEU A 15 -7.59 -25.48 -10.40
CA LEU A 15 -6.62 -26.26 -9.63
C LEU A 15 -7.21 -26.71 -8.30
N THR A 16 -7.86 -25.80 -7.57
CA THR A 16 -8.54 -26.15 -6.32
C THR A 16 -9.65 -27.17 -6.56
N THR A 17 -10.44 -27.00 -7.63
CA THR A 17 -11.50 -27.95 -8.00
C THR A 17 -10.96 -29.36 -8.27
N GLY A 18 -9.91 -29.47 -9.07
CA GLY A 18 -9.30 -30.75 -9.36
C GLY A 18 -8.71 -31.43 -8.12
N ALA A 19 -8.01 -30.66 -7.28
CA ALA A 19 -7.39 -31.18 -6.06
C ALA A 19 -8.42 -31.71 -5.05
N TYR A 20 -9.49 -30.95 -4.75
CA TYR A 20 -10.48 -31.42 -3.78
C TYR A 20 -11.33 -32.58 -4.31
N LEU A 21 -11.66 -32.61 -5.61
CA LEU A 21 -12.39 -33.75 -6.19
C LEU A 21 -11.55 -35.04 -6.15
N ALA A 22 -10.23 -34.95 -6.35
CA ALA A 22 -9.32 -36.07 -6.17
C ALA A 22 -9.27 -36.54 -4.70
N HIS A 23 -9.28 -35.60 -3.76
CA HIS A 23 -9.36 -35.87 -2.32
C HIS A 23 -10.68 -36.57 -1.94
N LEU A 24 -11.81 -36.20 -2.55
CA LEU A 24 -13.09 -36.91 -2.38
C LEU A 24 -13.10 -38.33 -2.98
N GLY A 25 -12.03 -38.74 -3.67
CA GLY A 25 -11.83 -40.10 -4.15
C GLY A 25 -12.08 -40.29 -5.66
N HIS A 26 -12.35 -39.23 -6.41
CA HIS A 26 -12.50 -39.29 -7.86
C HIS A 26 -11.15 -39.38 -8.57
N ARG A 27 -11.15 -39.84 -9.84
CA ARG A 27 -9.97 -39.77 -10.71
C ARG A 27 -10.05 -38.50 -11.54
N VAL A 28 -9.14 -37.55 -11.30
CA VAL A 28 -9.16 -36.21 -11.87
C VAL A 28 -7.93 -36.00 -12.75
N ILE A 29 -8.17 -35.57 -13.99
CA ILE A 29 -7.14 -35.13 -14.93
C ILE A 29 -7.33 -33.64 -15.18
N CYS A 30 -6.37 -32.83 -14.74
CA CYS A 30 -6.37 -31.39 -14.95
C CYS A 30 -5.60 -31.05 -16.24
N ALA A 31 -6.24 -30.31 -17.15
CA ALA A 31 -5.65 -29.86 -18.40
C ALA A 31 -5.38 -28.35 -18.38
N ASP A 32 -4.24 -27.94 -18.93
CA ASP A 32 -3.93 -26.53 -19.18
C ASP A 32 -3.20 -26.39 -20.53
N VAL A 33 -3.21 -25.18 -21.09
CA VAL A 33 -2.54 -24.86 -22.37
C VAL A 33 -1.09 -24.44 -22.17
N VAL A 34 -0.71 -24.09 -20.92
CA VAL A 34 0.65 -23.62 -20.58
C VAL A 34 1.51 -24.81 -20.16
N ALA A 35 2.45 -25.23 -21.03
CA ALA A 35 3.31 -26.39 -20.81
C ALA A 35 4.12 -26.31 -19.50
N ASP A 36 4.78 -25.19 -19.24
CA ASP A 36 5.58 -24.98 -18.02
C ASP A 36 4.74 -25.12 -16.75
N LYS A 37 3.48 -24.67 -16.78
CA LYS A 37 2.56 -24.80 -15.65
C LYS A 37 2.23 -26.27 -15.39
N VAL A 38 1.91 -27.02 -16.44
CA VAL A 38 1.63 -28.47 -16.35
C VAL A 38 2.83 -29.23 -15.80
N GLU A 39 4.03 -28.91 -16.26
CA GLU A 39 5.26 -29.59 -15.81
C GLU A 39 5.52 -29.35 -14.32
N ARG A 40 5.38 -28.10 -13.87
CA ARG A 40 5.50 -27.72 -12.45
C ARG A 40 4.44 -28.40 -11.58
N LEU A 41 3.18 -28.33 -11.99
CA LEU A 41 2.08 -28.97 -11.27
C LEU A 41 2.25 -30.50 -11.17
N SER A 42 2.78 -31.13 -12.22
CA SER A 42 3.10 -32.57 -12.22
C SER A 42 4.18 -32.95 -11.22
N ARG A 43 5.02 -32.00 -10.80
CA ARG A 43 6.01 -32.16 -9.71
C ARG A 43 5.48 -31.73 -8.34
N GLY A 44 4.23 -31.31 -8.23
CA GLY A 44 3.67 -30.75 -6.99
C GLY A 44 4.14 -29.33 -6.69
N GLU A 45 4.63 -28.58 -7.70
CA GLU A 45 5.03 -27.18 -7.55
C GLU A 45 3.87 -26.26 -7.95
N LEU A 46 3.19 -25.67 -6.96
CA LEU A 46 2.00 -24.86 -7.21
C LEU A 46 2.36 -23.43 -7.65
N PRO A 47 1.66 -22.86 -8.65
CA PRO A 47 1.83 -21.47 -9.07
C PRO A 47 1.00 -20.48 -8.25
N ILE A 48 0.14 -20.96 -7.34
CA ILE A 48 -0.77 -20.16 -6.51
C ILE A 48 -0.56 -20.48 -5.03
N VAL A 49 -0.76 -19.46 -4.18
CA VAL A 49 -0.70 -19.60 -2.72
C VAL A 49 -2.12 -19.73 -2.20
N GLU A 50 -2.46 -20.89 -1.66
CA GLU A 50 -3.77 -21.19 -1.07
C GLU A 50 -3.57 -22.18 0.08
N SER A 51 -4.22 -21.94 1.22
CA SER A 51 -3.99 -22.72 2.44
C SER A 51 -4.50 -24.16 2.27
N GLY A 52 -3.61 -25.15 2.47
CA GLY A 52 -3.92 -26.58 2.38
C GLY A 52 -4.02 -27.14 0.95
N LEU A 53 -3.82 -26.32 -0.09
CA LEU A 53 -3.90 -26.79 -1.47
C LEU A 53 -2.70 -27.66 -1.86
N ASP A 54 -1.52 -27.34 -1.35
CA ASP A 54 -0.29 -28.10 -1.50
C ASP A 54 -0.42 -29.53 -0.96
N GLU A 55 -1.07 -29.68 0.20
CA GLU A 55 -1.36 -30.98 0.80
C GLU A 55 -2.28 -31.82 -0.09
N LEU A 56 -3.39 -31.24 -0.57
CA LEU A 56 -4.34 -31.94 -1.44
C LEU A 56 -3.73 -32.34 -2.79
N VAL A 57 -2.91 -31.46 -3.40
CA VAL A 57 -2.22 -31.77 -4.66
C VAL A 57 -1.21 -32.88 -4.44
N THR A 58 -0.42 -32.81 -3.37
CA THR A 58 0.58 -33.84 -3.03
C THR A 58 -0.11 -35.19 -2.78
N GLU A 59 -1.21 -35.21 -2.03
CA GLU A 59 -2.01 -36.41 -1.79
C GLU A 59 -2.57 -36.97 -3.10
N GLY A 60 -3.17 -36.11 -3.94
CA GLY A 60 -3.75 -36.50 -5.21
C GLY A 60 -2.73 -37.13 -6.16
N LEU A 61 -1.54 -36.55 -6.25
CA LEU A 61 -0.42 -37.07 -7.05
C LEU A 61 0.08 -38.41 -6.48
N ALA A 62 0.30 -38.49 -5.17
CA ALA A 62 0.79 -39.71 -4.51
C ALA A 62 -0.19 -40.88 -4.63
N THR A 63 -1.49 -40.60 -4.59
CA THR A 63 -2.56 -41.60 -4.76
C THR A 63 -2.91 -41.89 -6.22
N GLN A 64 -2.26 -41.20 -7.18
CA GLN A 64 -2.54 -41.27 -8.61
C GLN A 64 -4.00 -40.94 -8.96
N ARG A 65 -4.70 -40.22 -8.08
CA ARG A 65 -6.06 -39.72 -8.32
C ARG A 65 -6.06 -38.36 -8.99
N LEU A 66 -4.96 -37.62 -8.94
CA LEU A 66 -4.77 -36.35 -9.62
C LEU A 66 -3.62 -36.48 -10.61
N SER A 67 -3.81 -35.98 -11.83
CA SER A 67 -2.73 -35.83 -12.82
C SER A 67 -2.93 -34.55 -13.63
N PHE A 68 -1.85 -34.09 -14.26
CA PHE A 68 -1.84 -32.87 -15.08
C PHE A 68 -1.38 -33.20 -16.49
N VAL A 69 -2.03 -32.62 -17.49
CA VAL A 69 -1.71 -32.84 -18.92
C VAL A 69 -1.76 -31.55 -19.73
N LEU A 70 -0.97 -31.50 -20.80
CA LEU A 70 -0.97 -30.39 -21.75
C LEU A 70 -2.11 -30.59 -22.76
N GLY A 71 -3.00 -29.61 -22.84
CA GLY A 71 -4.15 -29.61 -23.76
C GLY A 71 -5.34 -30.46 -23.27
N ALA A 72 -6.55 -30.03 -23.62
CA ALA A 72 -7.78 -30.62 -23.08
C ALA A 72 -8.17 -31.96 -23.76
N ALA A 73 -7.82 -32.16 -25.02
CA ALA A 73 -8.25 -33.32 -25.82
C ALA A 73 -7.94 -34.68 -25.14
N GLY A 74 -6.73 -34.84 -24.61
CA GLY A 74 -6.33 -36.06 -23.92
C GLY A 74 -7.00 -36.24 -22.55
N ALA A 75 -7.29 -35.15 -21.84
CA ALA A 75 -7.94 -35.21 -20.53
C ALA A 75 -9.41 -35.63 -20.62
N VAL A 76 -10.11 -35.19 -21.67
CA VAL A 76 -11.56 -35.39 -21.80
C VAL A 76 -11.96 -36.71 -22.46
N ALA A 77 -11.02 -37.41 -23.11
CA ALA A 77 -11.30 -38.57 -23.95
C ALA A 77 -12.03 -39.72 -23.23
N ASP A 78 -11.76 -39.91 -21.93
CA ASP A 78 -12.39 -40.94 -21.09
C ASP A 78 -13.18 -40.33 -19.91
N ALA A 79 -13.46 -39.02 -19.96
CA ALA A 79 -14.09 -38.31 -18.85
C ALA A 79 -15.62 -38.50 -18.87
N GLU A 80 -16.18 -38.83 -17.71
CA GLU A 80 -17.64 -38.86 -17.48
C GLU A 80 -18.15 -37.44 -17.20
N PHE A 81 -17.31 -36.62 -16.56
CA PHE A 81 -17.59 -35.24 -16.18
C PHE A 81 -16.44 -34.33 -16.60
N VAL A 82 -16.75 -33.18 -17.21
CA VAL A 82 -15.74 -32.21 -17.62
C VAL A 82 -16.05 -30.85 -17.02
N PHE A 83 -15.23 -30.37 -16.09
CA PHE A 83 -15.36 -29.02 -15.54
C PHE A 83 -14.66 -28.01 -16.45
N LEU A 84 -15.39 -26.98 -16.87
CA LEU A 84 -14.84 -25.80 -17.52
C LEU A 84 -14.54 -24.74 -16.45
N CYS A 85 -13.25 -24.49 -16.23
CA CYS A 85 -12.70 -23.55 -15.24
C CYS A 85 -11.80 -22.51 -15.90
N VAL A 86 -12.17 -22.07 -17.10
CA VAL A 86 -11.41 -21.08 -17.90
C VAL A 86 -11.76 -19.65 -17.48
N PRO A 87 -10.85 -18.68 -17.65
CA PRO A 87 -11.11 -17.29 -17.30
C PRO A 87 -12.24 -16.69 -18.14
N THR A 88 -12.92 -15.72 -17.56
CA THR A 88 -13.99 -14.91 -18.17
C THR A 88 -13.70 -13.45 -17.84
N PRO A 89 -12.63 -12.88 -18.43
CA PRO A 89 -12.23 -11.51 -18.15
C PRO A 89 -13.33 -10.53 -18.58
N GLN A 90 -13.32 -9.32 -18.03
CA GLN A 90 -14.19 -8.26 -18.51
C GLN A 90 -13.68 -7.77 -19.88
N GLY A 91 -14.60 -7.61 -20.83
CA GLY A 91 -14.35 -6.95 -22.11
C GLY A 91 -14.30 -5.43 -21.96
N GLU A 92 -13.97 -4.74 -23.06
CA GLU A 92 -13.82 -3.27 -23.10
C GLU A 92 -15.10 -2.51 -22.68
N ASP A 93 -16.27 -3.12 -22.85
CA ASP A 93 -17.58 -2.55 -22.49
C ASP A 93 -18.06 -2.97 -21.08
N GLY A 94 -17.22 -3.69 -20.32
CA GLY A 94 -17.53 -4.21 -18.98
C GLY A 94 -18.37 -5.50 -18.98
N SER A 95 -18.75 -6.03 -20.15
CA SER A 95 -19.40 -7.34 -20.24
C SER A 95 -18.40 -8.48 -20.01
N ALA A 96 -18.87 -9.67 -19.64
CA ALA A 96 -17.98 -10.84 -19.50
C ALA A 96 -17.59 -11.39 -20.87
N ASP A 97 -16.30 -11.54 -21.14
CA ASP A 97 -15.80 -12.17 -22.36
C ASP A 97 -15.96 -13.70 -22.30
N LEU A 98 -16.83 -14.22 -23.17
CA LEU A 98 -17.11 -15.65 -23.31
C LEU A 98 -16.27 -16.33 -24.40
N SER A 99 -15.32 -15.64 -25.02
CA SER A 99 -14.45 -16.19 -26.06
C SER A 99 -13.71 -17.45 -25.56
N TYR A 100 -13.17 -17.40 -24.34
CA TYR A 100 -12.42 -18.48 -23.70
C TYR A 100 -13.28 -19.72 -23.44
N VAL A 101 -14.48 -19.56 -22.86
CA VAL A 101 -15.36 -20.70 -22.58
C VAL A 101 -15.91 -21.33 -23.87
N ARG A 102 -16.24 -20.51 -24.87
CA ARG A 102 -16.64 -20.98 -26.20
C ARG A 102 -15.51 -21.74 -26.89
N GLN A 103 -14.29 -21.25 -26.80
CA GLN A 103 -13.14 -21.91 -27.41
C GLN A 103 -12.84 -23.24 -26.73
N ALA A 104 -12.81 -23.26 -25.39
CA ALA A 104 -12.62 -24.49 -24.63
C ALA A 104 -13.69 -25.54 -24.96
N ALA A 105 -14.96 -25.13 -25.07
CA ALA A 105 -16.07 -26.01 -25.46
C ALA A 105 -15.88 -26.60 -26.87
N ARG A 106 -15.47 -25.78 -27.85
CA ARG A 106 -15.16 -26.25 -29.21
C ARG A 106 -13.98 -27.22 -29.24
N ASP A 107 -12.93 -26.93 -28.48
CA ASP A 107 -11.70 -27.72 -28.46
C ASP A 107 -11.92 -29.12 -27.89
N ILE A 108 -12.88 -29.27 -26.96
CA ILE A 108 -13.20 -30.58 -26.36
C ILE A 108 -14.30 -31.33 -27.12
N ALA A 109 -15.18 -30.65 -27.87
CA ALA A 109 -16.41 -31.22 -28.42
C ALA A 109 -16.23 -32.55 -29.18
N GLY A 110 -15.19 -32.62 -30.04
CA GLY A 110 -14.86 -33.80 -30.83
C GLY A 110 -14.23 -34.96 -30.04
N HIS A 111 -13.86 -34.72 -28.78
CA HIS A 111 -13.18 -35.68 -27.91
C HIS A 111 -14.07 -36.19 -26.77
N LEU A 112 -15.27 -35.63 -26.58
CA LEU A 112 -16.18 -36.05 -25.51
C LEU A 112 -16.79 -37.44 -25.78
N THR A 113 -16.95 -38.22 -24.72
CA THR A 113 -17.71 -39.47 -24.77
C THR A 113 -19.23 -39.20 -24.87
N PRO A 114 -20.02 -40.14 -25.42
CA PRO A 114 -21.47 -40.07 -25.30
C PRO A 114 -21.91 -40.05 -23.83
N GLU A 115 -22.96 -39.30 -23.52
CA GLU A 115 -23.51 -39.06 -22.18
C GLU A 115 -22.56 -38.35 -21.19
N CYS A 116 -21.47 -37.77 -21.69
CA CYS A 116 -20.57 -36.91 -20.92
C CYS A 116 -21.33 -35.67 -20.41
N ILE A 117 -21.03 -35.25 -19.18
CA ILE A 117 -21.61 -34.06 -18.57
C ILE A 117 -20.54 -32.98 -18.49
N VAL A 118 -20.70 -31.90 -19.25
CA VAL A 118 -19.85 -30.71 -19.19
C VAL A 118 -20.42 -29.75 -18.14
N ILE A 119 -19.64 -29.48 -17.10
CA ILE A 119 -19.99 -28.60 -15.99
C ILE A 119 -19.32 -27.25 -16.19
N ASN A 120 -20.12 -26.21 -16.37
CA ASN A 120 -19.63 -24.84 -16.39
C ASN A 120 -19.44 -24.34 -14.95
N LYS A 121 -18.19 -24.18 -14.53
CA LYS A 121 -17.81 -23.67 -13.20
C LYS A 121 -17.35 -22.21 -13.24
N SER A 122 -16.85 -21.75 -14.40
CA SER A 122 -16.45 -20.37 -14.64
C SER A 122 -17.56 -19.38 -14.26
N THR A 123 -17.20 -18.19 -13.78
CA THR A 123 -18.18 -17.13 -13.50
C THR A 123 -18.68 -16.56 -14.83
N VAL A 124 -19.82 -17.06 -15.29
CA VAL A 124 -20.37 -16.76 -16.61
C VAL A 124 -21.75 -16.08 -16.50
N PRO A 125 -22.10 -15.14 -17.40
CA PRO A 125 -23.39 -14.47 -17.41
C PRO A 125 -24.53 -15.45 -17.68
N VAL A 126 -25.75 -15.04 -17.33
CA VAL A 126 -26.96 -15.84 -17.55
C VAL A 126 -27.13 -16.18 -19.04
N GLY A 127 -27.39 -17.45 -19.33
CA GLY A 127 -27.49 -18.01 -20.68
C GLY A 127 -26.21 -18.67 -21.19
N SER A 128 -25.14 -18.70 -20.40
CA SER A 128 -23.85 -19.24 -20.84
C SER A 128 -23.82 -20.76 -20.96
N THR A 129 -24.68 -21.47 -20.23
CA THR A 129 -24.92 -22.90 -20.45
C THR A 129 -25.31 -23.17 -21.92
N ARG A 130 -26.23 -22.39 -22.49
CA ARG A 130 -26.63 -22.51 -23.91
C ARG A 130 -25.51 -22.19 -24.87
N VAL A 131 -24.69 -21.19 -24.54
CA VAL A 131 -23.50 -20.85 -25.35
C VAL A 131 -22.52 -22.03 -25.43
N VAL A 132 -22.37 -22.77 -24.34
CA VAL A 132 -21.53 -23.97 -24.30
C VAL A 132 -22.20 -25.13 -25.06
N GLU A 133 -23.51 -25.34 -24.90
CA GLU A 133 -24.28 -26.33 -25.67
C GLU A 133 -24.13 -26.11 -27.18
N GLU A 134 -24.32 -24.88 -27.64
CA GLU A 134 -24.15 -24.49 -29.05
C GLU A 134 -22.72 -24.70 -29.55
N ALA A 135 -21.72 -24.39 -28.72
CA ALA A 135 -20.31 -24.56 -29.07
C ALA A 135 -19.89 -26.04 -29.13
N ILE A 136 -20.50 -26.90 -28.32
CA ILE A 136 -20.29 -28.35 -28.37
C ILE A 136 -21.03 -28.95 -29.57
N GLY A 137 -22.27 -28.52 -29.83
CA GLY A 137 -23.05 -28.92 -31.00
C GLY A 137 -23.39 -30.41 -31.04
N ARG A 138 -23.61 -31.04 -29.88
CA ARG A 138 -23.92 -32.46 -29.75
C ARG A 138 -25.10 -32.70 -28.81
N ASP A 139 -26.07 -33.49 -29.26
CA ASP A 139 -27.29 -33.82 -28.49
C ASP A 139 -27.07 -34.95 -27.47
N ASP A 140 -25.97 -35.69 -27.57
CA ASP A 140 -25.60 -36.79 -26.68
C ASP A 140 -24.72 -36.35 -25.50
N VAL A 141 -24.44 -35.04 -25.37
CA VAL A 141 -23.65 -34.43 -24.30
C VAL A 141 -24.53 -33.45 -23.53
N PHE A 142 -24.41 -33.45 -22.21
CA PHE A 142 -25.20 -32.56 -21.35
C PHE A 142 -24.34 -31.41 -20.83
N VAL A 143 -24.93 -30.23 -20.68
CA VAL A 143 -24.27 -29.08 -20.06
C VAL A 143 -24.99 -28.69 -18.78
N VAL A 144 -24.22 -28.45 -17.71
CA VAL A 144 -24.72 -28.15 -16.38
C VAL A 144 -24.02 -26.91 -15.84
N SER A 145 -24.76 -25.99 -15.23
CA SER A 145 -24.19 -24.89 -14.48
C SER A 145 -23.88 -25.33 -13.04
N ASN A 146 -22.64 -25.15 -12.58
CA ASN A 146 -22.27 -25.38 -11.18
C ASN A 146 -21.37 -24.23 -10.71
N PRO A 147 -21.94 -23.06 -10.38
CA PRO A 147 -21.13 -21.91 -9.99
C PRO A 147 -20.29 -22.21 -8.74
N GLU A 148 -19.16 -21.54 -8.62
CA GLU A 148 -18.29 -21.57 -7.44
C GLU A 148 -18.64 -20.42 -6.47
N PHE A 149 -18.31 -20.53 -5.19
CA PHE A 149 -18.52 -19.47 -4.18
C PHE A 149 -17.30 -19.31 -3.27
N LEU A 150 -16.12 -19.57 -3.82
CA LEU A 150 -14.87 -19.66 -3.10
C LEU A 150 -14.33 -18.27 -2.79
N ARG A 151 -13.65 -18.15 -1.65
CA ARG A 151 -12.90 -16.94 -1.29
C ARG A 151 -11.41 -17.20 -1.38
N GLU A 152 -10.70 -16.29 -2.05
CA GLU A 152 -9.23 -16.31 -2.11
C GLU A 152 -8.61 -16.35 -0.71
N GLY A 153 -7.64 -17.25 -0.50
CA GLY A 153 -7.00 -17.52 0.78
C GLY A 153 -7.73 -18.54 1.67
N SER A 154 -8.94 -18.97 1.29
CA SER A 154 -9.69 -20.02 2.00
C SER A 154 -10.46 -20.99 1.09
N ALA A 155 -10.15 -21.06 -0.21
CA ALA A 155 -10.93 -21.87 -1.14
C ALA A 155 -10.93 -23.36 -0.81
N VAL A 156 -9.83 -23.91 -0.30
CA VAL A 156 -9.80 -25.33 0.10
C VAL A 156 -10.82 -25.60 1.19
N HIS A 157 -10.85 -24.75 2.22
CA HIS A 157 -11.85 -24.82 3.27
C HIS A 157 -13.28 -24.66 2.72
N ASP A 158 -13.50 -23.66 1.86
CA ASP A 158 -14.82 -23.39 1.28
C ASP A 158 -15.31 -24.54 0.36
N CYS A 159 -14.40 -25.24 -0.33
CA CYS A 159 -14.71 -26.44 -1.12
C CYS A 159 -15.06 -27.66 -0.25
N LEU A 160 -14.35 -27.86 0.86
CA LEU A 160 -14.54 -29.01 1.75
C LEU A 160 -15.70 -28.80 2.72
N HIS A 161 -16.08 -27.55 2.99
CA HIS A 161 -17.16 -27.17 3.90
C HIS A 161 -18.10 -26.13 3.27
N PRO A 162 -18.72 -26.41 2.11
CA PRO A 162 -19.53 -25.41 1.44
C PRO A 162 -20.86 -25.20 2.17
N ASP A 163 -21.28 -23.94 2.30
CA ASP A 163 -22.61 -23.59 2.83
C ASP A 163 -23.75 -24.22 2.02
N ARG A 164 -23.53 -24.36 0.71
CA ARG A 164 -24.43 -25.00 -0.26
C ARG A 164 -23.70 -25.31 -1.57
N ILE A 165 -24.25 -26.25 -2.33
CA ILE A 165 -23.82 -26.55 -3.70
C ILE A 165 -25.00 -26.32 -4.63
N VAL A 166 -24.79 -25.48 -5.65
CA VAL A 166 -25.83 -25.10 -6.62
C VAL A 166 -25.60 -25.85 -7.92
N ILE A 167 -26.62 -26.52 -8.44
CA ILE A 167 -26.57 -27.30 -9.69
C ILE A 167 -27.74 -26.85 -10.58
N GLY A 168 -27.41 -26.29 -11.74
CA GLY A 168 -28.33 -25.81 -12.76
C GLY A 168 -28.41 -26.76 -13.94
N SER A 169 -29.53 -27.47 -14.12
CA SER A 169 -29.78 -28.33 -15.27
C SER A 169 -31.28 -28.44 -15.56
N ASP A 170 -31.65 -28.52 -16.84
CA ASP A 170 -33.02 -28.77 -17.26
C ASP A 170 -33.40 -30.26 -17.14
N ASP A 171 -32.41 -31.15 -16.95
CA ASP A 171 -32.61 -32.59 -16.73
C ASP A 171 -32.27 -32.97 -15.28
N GLN A 172 -33.28 -33.42 -14.54
CA GLN A 172 -33.14 -33.80 -13.13
C GLN A 172 -32.23 -35.01 -12.93
N ALA A 173 -32.22 -35.99 -13.85
CA ALA A 173 -31.34 -37.16 -13.74
C ALA A 173 -29.87 -36.76 -13.94
N VAL A 174 -29.59 -35.86 -14.88
CA VAL A 174 -28.26 -35.27 -15.08
C VAL A 174 -27.82 -34.47 -13.86
N ALA A 175 -28.71 -33.63 -13.30
CA ALA A 175 -28.41 -32.89 -12.08
C ALA A 175 -28.05 -33.82 -10.90
N MET A 176 -28.77 -34.92 -10.73
CA MET A 176 -28.51 -35.90 -9.67
C MET A 176 -27.18 -36.63 -9.87
N ARG A 177 -26.77 -36.91 -11.12
CA ARG A 177 -25.43 -37.46 -11.42
C ARG A 177 -24.33 -36.50 -10.97
N VAL A 178 -24.47 -35.21 -11.26
CA VAL A 178 -23.52 -34.17 -10.80
C VAL A 178 -23.53 -34.04 -9.27
N ALA A 179 -24.71 -34.08 -8.64
CA ALA A 179 -24.81 -34.04 -7.18
C ALA A 179 -24.07 -35.20 -6.50
N GLY A 180 -24.05 -36.38 -7.13
CA GLY A 180 -23.30 -37.54 -6.64
C GLY A 180 -21.79 -37.33 -6.53
N LEU A 181 -21.20 -36.36 -7.25
CA LEU A 181 -19.78 -35.99 -7.10
C LEU A 181 -19.47 -35.37 -5.73
N PHE A 182 -20.49 -34.84 -5.06
CA PHE A 182 -20.33 -34.06 -3.83
C PHE A 182 -20.94 -34.75 -2.60
N GLU A 183 -21.43 -35.99 -2.73
CA GLU A 183 -22.17 -36.70 -1.68
C GLU A 183 -21.40 -36.77 -0.35
N ALA A 184 -20.08 -36.91 -0.41
CA ALA A 184 -19.20 -36.97 0.76
C ALA A 184 -19.20 -35.69 1.61
N LEU A 185 -19.50 -34.53 1.01
CA LEU A 185 -19.49 -33.23 1.69
C LEU A 185 -20.72 -33.02 2.60
N ARG A 186 -21.82 -33.73 2.34
CA ARG A 186 -23.11 -33.59 3.06
C ARG A 186 -23.63 -32.16 3.15
N ALA A 187 -23.25 -31.32 2.19
CA ALA A 187 -23.70 -29.94 2.10
C ALA A 187 -25.13 -29.85 1.52
N PRO A 188 -25.90 -28.79 1.86
CA PRO A 188 -27.18 -28.53 1.23
C PRO A 188 -27.07 -28.45 -0.31
N LEU A 189 -27.91 -29.19 -1.01
CA LEU A 189 -27.99 -29.18 -2.47
C LEU A 189 -29.13 -28.27 -2.93
N VAL A 190 -28.83 -27.37 -3.88
CA VAL A 190 -29.80 -26.52 -4.56
C VAL A 190 -29.81 -26.90 -6.04
N ILE A 191 -30.79 -27.73 -6.44
CA ILE A 191 -30.99 -28.14 -7.83
C ILE A 191 -32.06 -27.24 -8.45
N THR A 192 -31.74 -26.63 -9.59
CA THR A 192 -32.60 -25.66 -10.30
C THR A 192 -32.29 -25.68 -11.81
N ASP A 193 -32.97 -24.86 -12.60
CA ASP A 193 -32.62 -24.63 -14.01
C ASP A 193 -31.28 -23.86 -14.17
N PRO A 194 -30.60 -23.96 -15.33
CA PRO A 194 -29.31 -23.32 -15.56
C PRO A 194 -29.32 -21.80 -15.35
N ALA A 195 -30.36 -21.10 -15.83
CA ALA A 195 -30.44 -19.65 -15.76
C ALA A 195 -30.56 -19.17 -14.30
N SER A 196 -31.35 -19.87 -13.49
CA SER A 196 -31.43 -19.62 -12.05
C SER A 196 -30.10 -19.88 -11.34
N ALA A 197 -29.40 -20.98 -11.65
CA ALA A 197 -28.09 -21.28 -11.04
C ALA A 197 -27.04 -20.20 -11.36
N GLU A 198 -26.94 -19.78 -12.62
CA GLU A 198 -26.06 -18.69 -13.05
C GLU A 198 -26.43 -17.37 -12.34
N THR A 199 -27.72 -17.08 -12.22
CA THR A 199 -28.22 -15.87 -11.52
C THR A 199 -27.87 -15.89 -10.03
N ILE A 200 -27.96 -17.04 -9.36
CA ILE A 200 -27.65 -17.16 -7.92
C ILE A 200 -26.21 -16.70 -7.63
N LYS A 201 -25.25 -16.97 -8.53
CA LYS A 201 -23.86 -16.51 -8.37
C LYS A 201 -23.77 -14.99 -8.35
N TYR A 202 -24.30 -14.33 -9.38
CA TYR A 202 -24.29 -12.87 -9.46
C TYR A 202 -25.07 -12.21 -8.33
N ALA A 203 -26.27 -12.72 -8.04
CA ALA A 203 -27.11 -12.20 -6.97
C ALA A 203 -26.41 -12.30 -5.61
N SER A 204 -25.74 -13.43 -5.33
CA SER A 204 -24.97 -13.61 -4.10
C SER A 204 -23.83 -12.59 -4.00
N ASN A 205 -22.98 -12.50 -5.02
CA ASN A 205 -21.83 -11.58 -5.01
C ASN A 205 -22.27 -10.11 -4.95
N ALA A 206 -23.30 -9.73 -5.71
CA ALA A 206 -23.86 -8.38 -5.70
C ALA A 206 -24.47 -8.01 -4.33
N PHE A 207 -25.14 -8.97 -3.68
CA PHE A 207 -25.70 -8.75 -2.35
C PHE A 207 -24.60 -8.61 -1.28
N LEU A 208 -23.54 -9.41 -1.34
CA LEU A 208 -22.39 -9.27 -0.44
C LEU A 208 -21.72 -7.90 -0.61
N ALA A 209 -21.52 -7.46 -1.84
CA ALA A 209 -21.02 -6.11 -2.14
C ALA A 209 -21.96 -5.03 -1.58
N THR A 210 -23.28 -5.21 -1.74
CA THR A 210 -24.29 -4.30 -1.18
C THR A 210 -24.21 -4.21 0.34
N LYS A 211 -24.03 -5.33 1.05
CA LYS A 211 -23.87 -5.33 2.52
C LYS A 211 -22.66 -4.49 2.95
N VAL A 212 -21.52 -4.66 2.29
CA VAL A 212 -20.31 -3.89 2.58
C VAL A 212 -20.51 -2.41 2.27
N SER A 213 -21.03 -2.08 1.08
CA SER A 213 -21.32 -0.69 0.71
C SER A 213 -22.32 -0.03 1.65
N PHE A 214 -23.35 -0.76 2.08
CA PHE A 214 -24.34 -0.29 3.04
C PHE A 214 -23.70 0.01 4.39
N VAL A 215 -22.88 -0.90 4.91
CA VAL A 215 -22.20 -0.70 6.21
C VAL A 215 -21.19 0.44 6.14
N ASN A 216 -20.51 0.63 5.01
CA ASN A 216 -19.62 1.78 4.81
C ASN A 216 -20.40 3.11 4.79
N ALA A 217 -21.54 3.16 4.10
CA ALA A 217 -22.41 4.34 4.15
C ALA A 217 -22.95 4.58 5.56
N LEU A 218 -23.29 3.51 6.29
CA LEU A 218 -23.72 3.59 7.68
C LEU A 218 -22.61 4.09 8.60
N ALA A 219 -21.35 3.72 8.36
CA ALA A 219 -20.18 4.23 9.09
C ALA A 219 -20.09 5.76 8.98
N ASN A 220 -20.25 6.32 7.78
CA ASN A 220 -20.26 7.77 7.56
C ASN A 220 -21.40 8.46 8.33
N VAL A 221 -22.58 7.83 8.41
CA VAL A 221 -23.69 8.34 9.23
C VAL A 221 -23.33 8.29 10.72
N CYS A 222 -22.75 7.18 11.19
CA CYS A 222 -22.30 7.02 12.57
C CYS A 222 -21.28 8.11 12.96
N GLU A 223 -20.32 8.42 12.11
CA GLU A 223 -19.35 9.51 12.33
C GLU A 223 -20.04 10.88 12.46
N ALA A 224 -21.01 11.17 11.59
CA ALA A 224 -21.74 12.44 11.61
C ALA A 224 -22.61 12.63 12.87
N VAL A 225 -23.09 11.54 13.49
CA VAL A 225 -23.96 11.58 14.68
C VAL A 225 -23.24 11.23 15.98
N GLY A 226 -21.97 10.83 15.92
CA GLY A 226 -21.16 10.42 17.09
C GLY A 226 -21.47 9.02 17.62
N ALA A 227 -21.95 8.10 16.78
CA ALA A 227 -22.16 6.69 17.12
C ALA A 227 -20.93 5.83 16.77
N ASP A 228 -20.72 4.73 17.50
CA ASP A 228 -19.70 3.72 17.14
C ASP A 228 -20.30 2.71 16.15
N VAL A 229 -19.76 2.69 14.93
CA VAL A 229 -20.22 1.77 13.89
C VAL A 229 -20.06 0.31 14.28
N ASN A 230 -19.05 -0.06 15.09
CA ASN A 230 -18.82 -1.44 15.51
C ASN A 230 -19.96 -1.94 16.42
N GLU A 231 -20.43 -1.09 17.34
CA GLU A 231 -21.58 -1.38 18.21
C GLU A 231 -22.88 -1.46 17.40
N VAL A 232 -23.03 -0.59 16.39
CA VAL A 232 -24.20 -0.62 15.50
C VAL A 232 -24.27 -1.90 14.68
N VAL A 233 -23.16 -2.32 14.04
CA VAL A 233 -23.14 -3.56 13.24
C VAL A 233 -23.27 -4.80 14.12
N LEU A 234 -22.73 -4.79 15.35
CA LEU A 234 -22.95 -5.84 16.34
C LEU A 234 -24.43 -5.97 16.70
N GLY A 235 -25.09 -4.84 16.99
CA GLY A 235 -26.52 -4.81 17.28
C GLY A 235 -27.39 -5.30 16.12
N MET A 236 -27.06 -4.90 14.89
CA MET A 236 -27.72 -5.39 13.67
C MET A 236 -27.50 -6.89 13.44
N GLY A 237 -26.27 -7.37 13.65
CA GLY A 237 -25.88 -8.76 13.38
C GLY A 237 -26.60 -9.79 14.24
N HIS A 238 -27.06 -9.42 15.43
CA HIS A 238 -27.91 -10.28 16.28
C HIS A 238 -29.28 -10.57 15.66
N ASP A 239 -29.76 -9.75 14.72
CA ASP A 239 -30.95 -10.07 13.95
C ASP A 239 -30.64 -11.20 12.96
N ARG A 240 -31.28 -12.35 13.17
CA ARG A 240 -31.07 -13.55 12.35
C ARG A 240 -31.39 -13.35 10.86
N ARG A 241 -32.12 -12.30 10.50
CA ARG A 241 -32.41 -11.95 9.10
C ARG A 241 -31.24 -11.24 8.41
N ILE A 242 -30.29 -10.70 9.18
CA ILE A 242 -29.13 -9.94 8.69
C ILE A 242 -27.84 -10.77 8.84
N GLY A 243 -27.63 -11.35 10.04
CA GLY A 243 -26.42 -12.09 10.41
C GLY A 243 -25.17 -11.21 10.56
N PHE A 244 -24.10 -11.78 11.11
CA PHE A 244 -22.86 -11.03 11.42
C PHE A 244 -21.90 -10.89 10.23
N GLU A 245 -22.01 -11.77 9.24
CA GLU A 245 -21.07 -11.85 8.13
C GLU A 245 -21.20 -10.67 7.17
N PHE A 246 -20.08 -10.21 6.60
CA PHE A 246 -20.01 -9.08 5.65
C PHE A 246 -20.59 -7.75 6.20
N LEU A 247 -20.50 -7.55 7.53
CA LEU A 247 -20.91 -6.31 8.19
C LEU A 247 -19.74 -5.51 8.80
N LYS A 248 -18.50 -5.73 8.35
CA LYS A 248 -17.35 -4.98 8.86
C LYS A 248 -17.14 -3.71 8.01
N PRO A 249 -17.26 -2.50 8.59
CA PRO A 249 -16.97 -1.26 7.88
C PRO A 249 -15.47 -1.16 7.54
N GLY A 250 -15.17 -0.55 6.41
CA GLY A 250 -13.79 -0.32 5.95
C GLY A 250 -13.76 0.56 4.70
N PRO A 251 -12.58 0.85 4.12
CA PRO A 251 -12.46 1.74 2.95
C PRO A 251 -13.02 1.15 1.63
N GLY A 252 -13.67 -0.02 1.68
CA GLY A 252 -13.95 -0.87 0.52
C GLY A 252 -13.19 -2.20 0.64
N TRP A 253 -13.02 -2.92 -0.47
CA TRP A 253 -12.24 -4.17 -0.55
C TRP A 253 -10.82 -3.92 -1.14
N GLY A 254 -9.74 -4.34 -0.45
CA GLY A 254 -8.33 -4.40 -0.96
C GLY A 254 -7.15 -4.18 0.04
N GLY A 255 -5.95 -4.77 -0.27
CA GLY A 255 -4.58 -4.17 -0.42
C GLY A 255 -3.58 -3.85 0.73
N SER A 256 -2.28 -4.08 0.48
CA SER A 256 -1.07 -3.61 1.23
C SER A 256 -0.83 -2.09 1.14
N CYS A 257 -0.16 -1.43 2.11
CA CYS A 257 -0.12 0.05 2.19
C CYS A 257 1.25 0.66 2.57
N PHE A 258 1.54 1.88 2.09
CA PHE A 258 2.67 2.71 2.55
C PHE A 258 2.33 3.51 3.82
N HIS A 259 3.34 3.83 4.63
CA HIS A 259 3.17 4.70 5.80
C HIS A 259 2.93 6.16 5.38
N PRO A 260 2.11 6.96 6.10
CA PRO A 260 1.75 8.34 5.71
C PRO A 260 2.93 9.32 5.58
N ARG A 261 4.09 8.98 6.15
CA ARG A 261 5.31 9.78 6.06
C ARG A 261 6.16 9.47 4.85
N GLU A 262 5.84 8.41 4.11
CA GLU A 262 6.52 8.12 2.85
C GLU A 262 6.19 9.19 1.82
N THR A 263 7.14 9.42 0.91
CA THR A 263 7.06 10.45 -0.11
C THR A 263 6.74 9.86 -1.47
N VAL A 264 5.93 10.57 -2.25
CA VAL A 264 5.58 10.26 -3.62
C VAL A 264 5.83 11.48 -4.50
N LEU A 265 6.32 11.26 -5.72
CA LEU A 265 6.35 12.28 -6.75
C LEU A 265 4.95 12.34 -7.36
N ALA A 266 4.26 13.45 -7.13
CA ALA A 266 2.92 13.71 -7.65
C ALA A 266 2.96 14.91 -8.59
N ALA A 267 2.26 14.82 -9.71
CA ALA A 267 2.05 15.94 -10.61
C ALA A 267 0.60 16.39 -10.56
N GLN A 268 0.40 17.71 -10.62
CA GLN A 268 -0.91 18.32 -10.73
C GLN A 268 -0.81 19.49 -11.68
N ASP A 269 -1.66 19.53 -12.71
CA ASP A 269 -1.71 20.61 -13.71
C ASP A 269 -0.34 20.94 -14.34
N GLY A 270 0.53 19.93 -14.50
CA GLY A 270 1.87 20.07 -15.07
C GLY A 270 2.98 20.45 -14.09
N SER A 271 2.66 20.70 -12.82
CA SER A 271 3.65 20.92 -11.75
C SER A 271 3.95 19.62 -11.01
N ILE A 272 5.22 19.20 -11.00
CA ILE A 272 5.68 18.01 -10.28
C ILE A 272 6.19 18.40 -8.90
N ARG A 273 5.72 17.69 -7.87
CA ARG A 273 6.07 17.94 -6.47
C ARG A 273 6.40 16.63 -5.77
N LEU A 274 7.43 16.63 -4.93
CA LEU A 274 7.65 15.56 -3.96
C LEU A 274 6.81 15.88 -2.73
N LEU A 275 5.83 15.04 -2.43
CA LEU A 275 4.91 15.22 -1.32
C LEU A 275 4.95 14.01 -0.42
N ARG A 276 4.82 14.21 0.90
CA ARG A 276 4.47 13.10 1.79
C ARG A 276 3.03 12.67 1.50
N PHE A 277 2.73 11.38 1.71
CA PHE A 277 1.35 10.92 1.53
C PHE A 277 0.38 11.74 2.38
N ASP A 278 0.69 12.03 3.66
CA ASP A 278 -0.18 12.86 4.50
C ASP A 278 -0.45 14.27 3.93
N GLU A 279 0.54 14.90 3.30
CA GLU A 279 0.40 16.19 2.60
C GLU A 279 -0.44 16.07 1.34
N LEU A 280 -0.19 15.04 0.53
CA LEU A 280 -0.95 14.78 -0.69
C LEU A 280 -2.41 14.50 -0.38
N PHE A 281 -2.71 13.68 0.63
CA PHE A 281 -4.07 13.42 1.10
C PHE A 281 -4.77 14.69 1.54
N ALA A 282 -4.11 15.54 2.34
CA ALA A 282 -4.68 16.82 2.78
C ALA A 282 -4.96 17.77 1.61
N GLU A 283 -4.14 17.77 0.56
CA GLU A 283 -4.40 18.56 -0.64
C GLU A 283 -5.56 18.01 -1.47
N VAL A 284 -5.59 16.71 -1.71
CA VAL A 284 -6.67 16.03 -2.46
C VAL A 284 -8.02 16.22 -1.77
N GLU A 285 -8.08 16.11 -0.44
CA GLU A 285 -9.32 16.39 0.32
C GLU A 285 -9.83 17.82 0.10
N ARG A 286 -8.91 18.77 -0.13
CA ARG A 286 -9.25 20.19 -0.31
C ARG A 286 -9.70 20.52 -1.74
N ILE A 287 -9.11 19.91 -2.76
CA ILE A 287 -9.28 20.32 -4.17
C ILE A 287 -9.83 19.23 -5.09
N GLY A 288 -9.99 18.00 -4.59
CA GLY A 288 -10.38 16.82 -5.37
C GLY A 288 -9.18 16.04 -5.92
N ALA A 289 -9.45 14.80 -6.33
CA ALA A 289 -8.46 13.89 -6.92
C ALA A 289 -8.22 14.14 -8.42
N ASP A 290 -9.13 14.85 -9.09
CA ASP A 290 -9.03 15.14 -10.52
C ASP A 290 -7.79 15.98 -10.84
N GLY A 291 -7.08 15.59 -11.90
CA GLY A 291 -5.88 16.29 -12.37
C GLY A 291 -4.58 15.89 -11.65
N TRP A 292 -4.64 14.99 -10.67
CA TRP A 292 -3.45 14.41 -10.06
C TRP A 292 -2.92 13.22 -10.85
N SER A 293 -1.61 13.11 -10.94
CA SER A 293 -0.89 11.91 -11.37
C SER A 293 0.28 11.61 -10.44
N VAL A 294 0.74 10.36 -10.38
CA VAL A 294 1.89 9.97 -9.56
C VAL A 294 2.89 9.17 -10.37
N LEU A 295 4.18 9.38 -10.08
CA LEU A 295 5.25 8.64 -10.74
C LEU A 295 5.15 7.16 -10.38
N SER A 296 4.92 6.33 -11.40
CA SER A 296 4.63 4.91 -11.31
C SER A 296 5.50 4.14 -12.31
N TRP A 297 5.78 2.87 -12.04
CA TRP A 297 6.55 2.03 -12.95
C TRP A 297 5.62 1.32 -13.94
N MET A 298 5.85 1.47 -15.24
CA MET A 298 5.07 0.76 -16.26
C MET A 298 5.56 -0.70 -16.39
N PRO A 299 4.69 -1.71 -16.23
CA PRO A 299 5.08 -3.12 -16.30
C PRO A 299 5.69 -3.53 -17.65
N ASP A 300 5.24 -2.91 -18.74
CA ASP A 300 5.58 -3.31 -20.10
C ASP A 300 6.79 -2.57 -20.68
N GLU A 301 7.08 -1.36 -20.18
CA GLU A 301 8.10 -0.47 -20.75
C GLU A 301 9.32 -0.27 -19.83
N ILE A 302 9.25 -0.72 -18.57
CA ILE A 302 10.34 -0.63 -17.58
C ILE A 302 10.83 0.83 -17.42
N THR A 303 9.92 1.77 -17.64
CA THR A 303 10.14 3.21 -17.51
C THR A 303 9.18 3.77 -16.46
N PRO A 304 9.65 4.71 -15.63
CA PRO A 304 8.78 5.44 -14.72
C PRO A 304 7.99 6.50 -15.50
N GLU A 305 6.68 6.53 -15.33
CA GLU A 305 5.77 7.51 -15.94
C GLU A 305 4.77 8.07 -14.93
N PHE A 306 4.26 9.28 -15.17
CA PHE A 306 3.20 9.85 -14.35
C PHE A 306 1.84 9.30 -14.79
N LEU A 307 1.27 8.44 -13.96
CA LEU A 307 -0.05 7.86 -14.21
C LEU A 307 -1.14 8.64 -13.47
N PRO A 308 -2.29 8.91 -14.13
CA PRO A 308 -3.39 9.63 -13.50
C PRO A 308 -3.92 8.86 -12.29
N VAL A 309 -4.13 9.57 -11.18
CA VAL A 309 -4.71 8.99 -9.98
C VAL A 309 -6.24 9.07 -10.07
N THR A 310 -6.90 7.92 -9.98
CA THR A 310 -8.36 7.83 -10.02
C THR A 310 -9.00 7.91 -8.64
N ALA A 311 -8.26 7.55 -7.59
CA ALA A 311 -8.71 7.61 -6.20
C ALA A 311 -7.52 7.65 -5.23
N PHE A 312 -7.73 8.31 -4.09
CA PHE A 312 -6.81 8.30 -2.95
C PHE A 312 -7.51 7.64 -1.75
N THR A 313 -6.86 6.65 -1.12
CA THR A 313 -7.41 5.95 0.06
C THR A 313 -6.38 5.86 1.18
N ALA A 314 -6.80 6.20 2.40
CA ALA A 314 -6.00 6.07 3.60
C ALA A 314 -6.77 5.23 4.62
N ARG A 315 -6.06 4.43 5.42
CA ARG A 315 -6.66 3.64 6.50
C ARG A 315 -5.78 3.65 7.75
N PRO A 316 -6.37 3.63 8.96
CA PRO A 316 -5.63 3.30 10.15
C PRO A 316 -5.15 1.83 10.07
N TRP A 317 -3.94 1.57 10.57
CA TRP A 317 -3.34 0.23 10.61
C TRP A 317 -2.77 -0.01 12.01
N ASP A 318 -3.16 -1.14 12.62
CA ASP A 318 -2.71 -1.57 13.95
C ASP A 318 -2.01 -2.93 13.86
N GLY A 319 -0.94 -2.95 13.07
CA GLY A 319 -0.10 -4.12 12.84
C GLY A 319 1.36 -3.72 12.67
N GLU A 320 2.22 -4.71 12.43
CA GLU A 320 3.64 -4.44 12.20
C GLU A 320 3.82 -3.61 10.92
N VAL A 321 4.82 -2.73 10.94
CA VAL A 321 5.34 -2.03 9.77
C VAL A 321 6.80 -2.39 9.63
N VAL A 322 7.23 -2.60 8.39
CA VAL A 322 8.62 -2.92 8.07
C VAL A 322 9.30 -1.72 7.44
N GLU A 323 10.56 -1.50 7.81
CA GLU A 323 11.41 -0.46 7.20
C GLU A 323 12.42 -1.13 6.26
N VAL A 324 12.18 -1.00 4.95
CA VAL A 324 13.11 -1.48 3.92
C VAL A 324 14.24 -0.47 3.78
N ARG A 325 15.48 -0.92 3.95
CA ARG A 325 16.68 -0.06 3.83
C ARG A 325 17.57 -0.52 2.69
N THR A 326 17.84 0.36 1.74
CA THR A 326 18.79 0.08 0.66
C THR A 326 20.22 0.41 1.09
N LYS A 327 21.21 -0.22 0.44
CA LYS A 327 22.64 0.05 0.67
C LYS A 327 23.02 1.52 0.41
N MET A 328 22.28 2.20 -0.46
CA MET A 328 22.48 3.62 -0.78
C MET A 328 21.73 4.56 0.16
N GLY A 329 21.19 4.04 1.27
CA GLY A 329 20.62 4.83 2.36
C GLY A 329 19.14 5.17 2.21
N ARG A 330 18.47 4.72 1.13
CA ARG A 330 17.03 4.95 0.93
C ARG A 330 16.22 4.06 1.88
N ARG A 331 15.17 4.62 2.47
CA ARG A 331 14.31 3.96 3.45
C ARG A 331 12.86 4.07 2.98
N ILE A 332 12.11 2.98 3.12
CA ILE A 332 10.68 2.93 2.82
C ILE A 332 9.98 2.17 3.94
N ILE A 333 9.00 2.80 4.58
CA ILE A 333 8.17 2.20 5.64
C ILE A 333 6.82 1.76 5.04
N THR A 334 6.49 0.49 5.23
CA THR A 334 5.32 -0.12 4.60
C THR A 334 4.77 -1.30 5.40
N THR A 335 3.60 -1.82 5.01
CA THR A 335 3.06 -3.07 5.58
C THR A 335 3.90 -4.28 5.12
N PRO A 336 4.01 -5.37 5.90
CA PRO A 336 4.88 -6.51 5.60
C PRO A 336 4.57 -7.19 4.26
N ASP A 337 3.30 -7.17 3.84
CA ASP A 337 2.77 -7.75 2.60
C ASP A 337 2.94 -6.85 1.37
N HIS A 338 3.54 -5.66 1.52
CA HIS A 338 3.68 -4.71 0.41
C HIS A 338 4.63 -5.25 -0.67
N PRO A 339 4.22 -5.29 -1.95
CA PRO A 339 5.04 -5.84 -3.03
C PRO A 339 6.13 -4.86 -3.46
N PHE A 340 7.35 -5.39 -3.64
CA PHE A 340 8.50 -4.72 -4.21
C PHE A 340 8.94 -5.42 -5.48
N ILE A 341 9.15 -4.65 -6.53
CA ILE A 341 9.86 -5.12 -7.72
C ILE A 341 11.32 -5.34 -7.33
N VAL A 342 11.88 -6.49 -7.71
CA VAL A 342 13.29 -6.84 -7.48
C VAL A 342 14.00 -7.13 -8.80
N GLY A 343 15.31 -6.92 -8.85
CA GLY A 343 16.18 -7.18 -10.00
C GLY A 343 17.47 -7.91 -9.60
N ASP A 344 18.35 -8.18 -10.58
CA ASP A 344 19.67 -8.79 -10.36
C ASP A 344 20.81 -7.76 -10.20
N GLY A 345 20.50 -6.47 -10.38
CA GLY A 345 21.45 -5.36 -10.33
C GLY A 345 22.46 -5.34 -11.48
N ARG A 346 22.28 -6.17 -12.51
CA ARG A 346 23.13 -6.25 -13.72
C ARG A 346 22.43 -5.69 -14.95
N SER A 347 21.11 -5.85 -15.05
CA SER A 347 20.28 -5.10 -16.00
C SER A 347 19.27 -4.21 -15.26
N ALA A 348 18.62 -3.32 -16.01
CA ALA A 348 17.51 -2.53 -15.50
C ALA A 348 16.21 -3.35 -15.38
N ASP A 349 16.23 -4.62 -15.80
CA ASP A 349 15.03 -5.44 -15.90
C ASP A 349 14.70 -6.04 -14.53
N PRO A 350 13.42 -6.00 -14.13
CA PRO A 350 12.93 -6.76 -12.99
C PRO A 350 13.17 -8.25 -13.17
N THR A 351 13.65 -8.91 -12.13
CA THR A 351 13.74 -10.37 -12.05
C THR A 351 12.58 -10.99 -11.29
N GLY A 352 11.75 -10.17 -10.63
CA GLY A 352 10.52 -10.62 -10.00
C GLY A 352 9.89 -9.59 -9.06
N VAL A 353 8.96 -10.08 -8.24
CA VAL A 353 8.31 -9.33 -7.17
C VAL A 353 8.47 -10.10 -5.85
N ARG A 354 8.77 -9.40 -4.76
CA ARG A 354 8.83 -9.95 -3.39
C ARG A 354 8.02 -9.09 -2.45
N THR A 355 7.48 -9.65 -1.37
CA THR A 355 6.87 -8.83 -0.33
C THR A 355 7.96 -8.13 0.49
N ALA A 356 7.59 -7.06 1.19
CA ALA A 356 8.48 -6.30 2.06
C ALA A 356 9.12 -7.18 3.15
N ALA A 357 8.36 -8.15 3.67
CA ALA A 357 8.84 -9.12 4.66
C ALA A 357 9.84 -10.14 4.09
N ASP A 358 9.76 -10.44 2.79
CA ASP A 358 10.59 -11.45 2.12
C ASP A 358 11.85 -10.86 1.44
N LEU A 359 12.06 -9.55 1.57
CA LEU A 359 13.25 -8.87 1.05
C LEU A 359 14.49 -9.25 1.85
N THR A 360 15.57 -9.46 1.12
CA THR A 360 16.88 -9.83 1.64
C THR A 360 17.95 -8.86 1.16
N THR A 361 19.14 -8.90 1.75
CA THR A 361 20.27 -8.04 1.33
C THR A 361 20.80 -8.37 -0.07
N THR A 362 20.35 -9.48 -0.68
CA THR A 362 20.71 -9.85 -2.05
C THR A 362 19.74 -9.33 -3.10
N ASP A 363 18.56 -8.84 -2.69
CA ASP A 363 17.57 -8.31 -3.61
C ASP A 363 17.94 -6.88 -4.02
N TRP A 364 18.06 -6.66 -5.33
CA TRP A 364 18.28 -5.32 -5.87
C TRP A 364 16.92 -4.66 -6.14
N LEU A 365 16.73 -3.42 -5.69
CA LEU A 365 15.50 -2.67 -5.93
C LEU A 365 15.72 -1.67 -7.07
N PRO A 366 14.83 -1.61 -8.08
CA PRO A 366 14.88 -0.58 -9.10
C PRO A 366 14.62 0.79 -8.48
N ILE A 367 15.54 1.72 -8.73
CA ILE A 367 15.44 3.11 -8.30
C ILE A 367 15.45 3.97 -9.56
N ALA A 368 14.38 4.72 -9.78
CA ALA A 368 14.35 5.72 -10.84
C ALA A 368 15.47 6.75 -10.60
N GLN A 369 16.34 6.92 -11.60
CA GLN A 369 17.45 7.90 -11.58
C GLN A 369 17.25 8.90 -12.73
N ASN A 370 17.75 10.13 -12.56
CA ASN A 370 17.78 11.17 -13.60
C ASN A 370 16.41 11.57 -14.18
N PHE A 371 15.34 11.53 -13.36
CA PHE A 371 14.03 12.00 -13.81
C PHE A 371 14.00 13.55 -13.79
N PRO A 372 13.57 14.22 -14.89
CA PRO A 372 13.51 15.68 -14.94
C PRO A 372 12.33 16.17 -14.09
N VAL A 373 12.59 16.48 -12.82
CA VAL A 373 11.62 17.14 -11.96
C VAL A 373 11.74 18.65 -12.20
N MET A 374 10.73 19.25 -12.83
CA MET A 374 10.51 20.70 -12.75
C MET A 374 9.94 20.98 -11.35
N VAL A 375 10.84 21.18 -10.40
CA VAL A 375 10.49 21.53 -9.01
C VAL A 375 9.85 22.92 -9.03
N ASP A 376 8.57 23.01 -8.69
CA ASP A 376 7.90 24.29 -8.40
C ASP A 376 8.67 25.01 -7.26
N ASP A 377 8.93 26.31 -7.42
CA ASP A 377 9.75 27.22 -6.58
C ASP A 377 9.20 27.43 -5.15
N ARG A 378 8.53 26.43 -4.57
CA ARG A 378 7.95 26.46 -3.21
C ARG A 378 8.69 25.59 -2.19
N THR A 379 9.82 25.01 -2.57
CA THR A 379 10.67 24.17 -1.71
C THR A 379 11.85 24.93 -1.10
N ASP A 380 11.88 26.26 -1.10
CA ASP A 380 13.07 27.00 -0.69
C ASP A 380 13.26 27.09 0.83
N ALA A 381 12.44 26.43 1.66
CA ALA A 381 12.58 26.52 3.10
C ALA A 381 11.98 25.35 3.91
N ILE A 382 12.51 25.13 5.12
CA ILE A 382 11.96 24.21 6.13
C ILE A 382 11.15 24.98 7.15
N GLU A 383 9.90 24.59 7.39
CA GLU A 383 9.16 25.03 8.57
C GLU A 383 9.64 24.31 9.84
N LEU A 384 10.31 25.03 10.74
CA LEU A 384 10.89 24.43 11.96
C LEU A 384 9.83 23.98 12.99
N LEU A 385 8.58 24.40 12.84
CA LEU A 385 7.47 24.00 13.71
C LEU A 385 6.67 22.80 13.20
N ALA A 386 6.98 22.30 12.00
CA ALA A 386 6.33 21.12 11.45
C ALA A 386 6.46 19.94 12.44
N GLY A 387 5.33 19.29 12.76
CA GLY A 387 5.31 18.17 13.70
C GLY A 387 5.40 18.52 15.20
N ILE A 388 5.27 19.81 15.59
CA ILE A 388 5.00 20.18 16.99
C ILE A 388 3.49 20.10 17.26
N PRO A 389 3.03 19.31 18.27
CA PRO A 389 1.62 19.15 18.59
C PRO A 389 0.90 20.49 18.81
N THR A 390 -0.36 20.59 18.37
CA THR A 390 -1.22 21.75 18.60
C THR A 390 -1.48 22.01 20.08
N THR A 391 -1.34 20.99 20.93
CA THR A 391 -1.49 21.05 22.39
C THR A 391 -0.20 21.46 23.12
N ASP A 392 0.90 21.74 22.41
CA ASP A 392 2.16 22.06 23.07
C ASP A 392 2.10 23.39 23.83
N THR A 393 2.32 23.30 25.14
CA THR A 393 2.37 24.45 26.06
C THR A 393 3.78 24.98 26.28
N SER A 394 4.80 24.24 25.80
CA SER A 394 6.20 24.57 26.03
C SER A 394 6.79 25.54 25.01
N THR A 395 6.26 25.61 23.79
CA THR A 395 6.76 26.51 22.74
C THR A 395 6.24 27.93 22.88
N ILE A 396 7.15 28.89 22.79
CA ILE A 396 6.88 30.34 22.81
C ILE A 396 7.14 30.89 21.42
N VAL A 397 6.20 31.69 20.93
CA VAL A 397 6.33 32.50 19.72
C VAL A 397 6.59 33.95 20.14
N ARG A 398 7.66 34.55 19.64
CA ARG A 398 7.82 36.00 19.59
C ARG A 398 7.20 36.49 18.30
N LEU A 399 6.24 37.39 18.43
CA LEU A 399 5.38 37.82 17.33
C LEU A 399 6.15 38.78 16.41
N GLY A 400 6.16 38.48 15.12
CA GLY A 400 6.49 39.44 14.07
C GLY A 400 5.41 40.52 13.95
N GLU A 401 5.70 41.58 13.20
CA GLU A 401 4.80 42.74 13.07
C GLU A 401 3.40 42.35 12.59
N HIS A 402 3.31 41.51 11.56
CA HIS A 402 2.03 41.03 11.02
C HIS A 402 1.23 40.23 12.05
N GLN A 403 1.89 39.31 12.77
CA GLN A 403 1.26 38.48 13.80
C GLN A 403 0.77 39.32 14.98
N ARG A 404 1.57 40.32 15.38
CA ARG A 404 1.21 41.25 16.45
C ARG A 404 -0.06 42.02 16.10
N ASN A 405 -0.17 42.51 14.86
CA ASN A 405 -1.35 43.23 14.37
C ASN A 405 -2.59 42.32 14.36
N GLN A 406 -2.47 41.08 13.89
CA GLN A 406 -3.57 40.11 13.92
C GLN A 406 -4.00 39.75 15.35
N VAL A 407 -3.04 39.52 16.24
CA VAL A 407 -3.32 39.23 17.66
C VAL A 407 -4.01 40.41 18.32
N GLU A 408 -3.63 41.65 18.01
CA GLU A 408 -4.29 42.84 18.54
C GLU A 408 -5.76 42.94 18.09
N LEU A 409 -6.05 42.66 16.82
CA LEU A 409 -7.41 42.61 16.26
C LEU A 409 -8.26 41.49 16.88
N LEU A 410 -7.67 40.32 17.12
CA LEU A 410 -8.37 39.12 17.61
C LEU A 410 -8.37 39.01 19.14
N SER A 411 -7.72 39.94 19.83
CA SER A 411 -7.50 39.92 21.28
C SER A 411 -8.77 39.95 22.14
N GLY A 412 -9.93 40.28 21.57
CA GLY A 412 -11.25 40.16 22.22
C GLY A 412 -11.63 38.72 22.60
N ARG A 413 -10.95 37.72 22.02
CA ARG A 413 -11.10 36.29 22.34
C ARG A 413 -10.24 35.84 23.52
N LEU A 414 -9.38 36.71 24.06
CA LEU A 414 -8.48 36.42 25.18
C LEU A 414 -8.94 37.14 26.46
N ARG A 415 -8.61 36.56 27.62
CA ARG A 415 -8.78 37.25 28.91
C ARG A 415 -7.96 38.56 28.94
N SER A 416 -8.52 39.63 29.48
CA SER A 416 -7.95 40.99 29.46
C SER A 416 -6.54 41.08 30.08
N GLU A 417 -6.25 40.27 31.09
CA GLU A 417 -4.91 40.18 31.70
C GLU A 417 -3.90 39.52 30.77
N ARG A 418 -4.28 38.39 30.15
CA ARG A 418 -3.43 37.66 29.22
C ARG A 418 -3.13 38.48 27.97
N ARG A 419 -4.12 39.19 27.44
CA ARG A 419 -3.95 40.17 26.34
C ARG A 419 -2.87 41.20 26.66
N ARG A 420 -2.95 41.84 27.83
CA ARG A 420 -1.97 42.85 28.26
C ARG A 420 -0.57 42.28 28.38
N ASP A 421 -0.46 41.07 28.92
CA ASP A 421 0.82 40.36 29.05
C ASP A 421 1.45 40.06 27.69
N ILE A 422 0.68 39.53 26.72
CA ILE A 422 1.14 39.24 25.37
C ILE A 422 1.64 40.51 24.65
N LEU A 423 0.84 41.58 24.68
CA LEU A 423 1.19 42.83 23.99
C LEU A 423 2.40 43.52 24.63
N ARG A 424 2.58 43.36 25.94
CA ARG A 424 3.75 43.88 26.68
C ARG A 424 5.01 43.07 26.39
N CYS A 425 4.92 41.75 26.41
CA CYS A 425 6.06 40.83 26.27
C CYS A 425 6.39 40.51 24.81
N ASN A 426 5.53 40.91 23.87
CA ASN A 426 5.57 40.55 22.44
C ASN A 426 5.77 39.04 22.20
N ALA A 427 5.16 38.23 23.06
CA ALA A 427 5.32 36.79 23.04
C ALA A 427 4.05 36.06 23.53
N MET A 428 3.78 34.89 22.95
CA MET A 428 2.60 34.06 23.21
C MET A 428 2.97 32.57 23.12
N ARG A 429 2.16 31.65 23.69
CA ARG A 429 2.32 30.21 23.44
C ARG A 429 1.89 29.83 22.02
N LEU A 430 2.54 28.83 21.43
CA LEU A 430 2.19 28.36 20.08
C LEU A 430 0.73 27.87 19.99
N HIS A 431 0.25 27.11 20.98
CA HIS A 431 -1.15 26.65 20.99
C HIS A 431 -2.15 27.80 21.09
N GLU A 432 -1.84 28.87 21.84
CA GLU A 432 -2.69 30.06 21.92
C GLU A 432 -2.76 30.77 20.57
N LEU A 433 -1.63 30.90 19.86
CA LEU A 433 -1.56 31.54 18.55
C LEU A 433 -2.37 30.75 17.49
N ARG A 434 -2.23 29.42 17.50
CA ARG A 434 -3.00 28.51 16.63
C ARG A 434 -4.49 28.54 16.94
N ALA A 435 -4.88 28.56 18.21
CA ALA A 435 -6.28 28.66 18.62
C ALA A 435 -6.95 29.98 18.18
N LEU A 436 -6.16 31.04 17.99
CA LEU A 436 -6.64 32.31 17.43
C LEU A 436 -6.73 32.30 15.89
N GLY A 437 -6.21 31.27 15.22
CA GLY A 437 -6.14 31.21 13.75
C GLY A 437 -5.13 32.19 13.14
N VAL A 438 -4.14 32.63 13.93
CA VAL A 438 -3.08 33.54 13.46
C VAL A 438 -1.94 32.75 12.83
N SER A 439 -1.45 33.22 11.69
CA SER A 439 -0.35 32.56 10.96
C SER A 439 0.94 32.49 11.79
N THR A 440 1.64 31.37 11.70
CA THR A 440 2.98 31.18 12.27
C THR A 440 4.09 31.74 11.36
N ALA A 441 3.78 32.21 10.15
CA ALA A 441 4.81 32.79 9.29
C ALA A 441 5.37 34.11 9.87
N GLY A 442 6.69 34.30 9.79
CA GLY A 442 7.37 35.55 10.16
C GLY A 442 7.59 35.78 11.67
N GLY A 443 7.36 34.76 12.51
CA GLY A 443 7.68 34.78 13.94
C GLY A 443 9.04 34.16 14.26
N THR A 444 9.50 34.30 15.50
CA THR A 444 10.64 33.50 16.04
C THR A 444 10.21 32.64 17.22
N TYR A 445 10.84 31.48 17.38
CA TYR A 445 10.36 30.41 18.25
C TYR A 445 11.38 29.99 19.27
N GLY A 446 10.94 29.85 20.51
CA GLY A 446 11.72 29.34 21.62
C GLY A 446 10.91 28.39 22.48
N THR A 447 11.45 28.02 23.64
CA THR A 447 10.75 27.17 24.62
C THR A 447 10.69 27.85 25.99
N THR A 448 9.78 27.41 26.86
CA THR A 448 9.62 27.85 28.26
C THR A 448 10.92 27.84 29.06
N THR A 449 11.77 26.85 28.81
CA THR A 449 12.98 26.57 29.57
C THR A 449 14.20 27.15 28.87
N ASN A 450 14.39 28.48 28.92
CA ASN A 450 15.58 29.23 28.48
C ASN A 450 16.37 28.57 27.32
N GLY A 451 15.88 28.76 26.09
CA GLY A 451 16.54 28.36 24.85
C GLY A 451 16.70 29.54 23.89
N THR A 452 17.58 29.37 22.90
CA THR A 452 17.75 30.33 21.80
C THR A 452 16.48 30.36 20.93
N PHE A 453 16.04 31.57 20.55
CA PHE A 453 14.96 31.72 19.58
C PHE A 453 15.49 31.45 18.16
N VAL A 454 14.70 30.73 17.36
CA VAL A 454 15.00 30.36 15.97
C VAL A 454 13.93 30.92 15.02
N PRO A 455 14.21 31.15 13.73
CA PRO A 455 13.20 31.62 12.77
C PRO A 455 12.05 30.62 12.58
N ASP A 456 10.96 31.04 11.93
CA ASP A 456 9.88 30.15 11.50
C ASP A 456 10.38 29.13 10.47
N ARG A 457 11.27 29.60 9.60
CA ARG A 457 11.81 28.81 8.50
C ARG A 457 13.33 28.92 8.35
N LEU A 458 13.95 27.87 7.84
CA LEU A 458 15.33 27.90 7.35
C LEU A 458 15.29 27.84 5.83
N MET A 459 15.91 28.80 5.15
CA MET A 459 15.96 28.80 3.69
C MET A 459 16.99 27.78 3.19
N PHE A 460 16.68 27.08 2.09
CA PHE A 460 17.58 26.17 1.39
C PHE A 460 18.47 26.90 0.41
N ASP A 461 19.19 27.91 0.90
CA ASP A 461 20.25 28.54 0.12
C ASP A 461 21.55 27.73 0.19
N GLU A 462 22.52 28.10 -0.65
CA GLU A 462 23.88 27.58 -0.64
C GLU A 462 24.51 27.57 0.76
N SER A 463 24.24 28.60 1.57
CA SER A 463 24.78 28.72 2.93
C SER A 463 24.18 27.67 3.88
N PHE A 464 22.89 27.37 3.78
CA PHE A 464 22.27 26.29 4.55
C PHE A 464 22.89 24.94 4.22
N TRP A 465 23.03 24.63 2.92
CA TRP A 465 23.61 23.37 2.47
C TRP A 465 25.07 23.22 2.90
N ARG A 466 25.84 24.30 2.85
CA ARG A 466 27.18 24.40 3.44
C ARG A 466 27.20 24.03 4.93
N MET A 467 26.24 24.55 5.72
CA MET A 467 26.12 24.22 7.15
C MET A 467 25.72 22.77 7.41
N VAL A 468 24.86 22.20 6.56
CA VAL A 468 24.49 20.77 6.63
C VAL A 468 25.72 19.91 6.36
N GLY A 469 26.52 20.22 5.34
CA GLY A 469 27.78 19.54 5.06
C GLY A 469 28.73 19.53 6.26
N LEU A 470 29.01 20.72 6.83
CA LEU A 470 29.85 20.85 8.02
C LEU A 470 29.26 20.13 9.24
N PHE A 471 27.94 20.07 9.38
CA PHE A 471 27.30 19.27 10.44
C PHE A 471 27.52 17.77 10.21
N LEU A 472 27.43 17.30 8.98
CA LEU A 472 27.64 15.89 8.67
C LEU A 472 29.10 15.47 8.92
N ALA A 473 30.07 16.34 8.67
CA ALA A 473 31.46 16.11 9.06
C ALA A 473 31.65 16.24 10.59
N GLU A 474 31.49 17.45 11.14
CA GLU A 474 31.96 17.83 12.48
C GLU A 474 30.86 17.91 13.56
N GLY A 475 29.62 17.69 13.14
CA GLY A 475 28.45 17.97 13.97
C GLY A 475 28.06 16.87 14.97
N HIS A 476 27.24 17.22 15.96
CA HIS A 476 26.41 16.27 16.68
C HIS A 476 25.24 17.00 17.35
N VAL A 477 24.19 16.25 17.72
CA VAL A 477 23.12 16.75 18.58
C VAL A 477 23.33 16.19 19.99
N GLY A 478 23.72 17.06 20.92
CA GLY A 478 23.89 16.72 22.33
C GLY A 478 22.61 16.95 23.13
N TYR A 479 22.33 16.07 24.10
CA TYR A 479 21.27 16.24 25.09
C TYR A 479 21.82 16.13 26.50
N ASP A 480 21.67 17.19 27.31
CA ASP A 480 22.20 17.23 28.69
C ASP A 480 21.15 16.93 29.77
N GLY A 481 20.03 16.31 29.39
CA GLY A 481 18.88 16.06 30.28
C GLY A 481 17.92 17.24 30.42
N LYS A 482 18.30 18.47 30.01
CA LYS A 482 17.45 19.67 30.07
C LYS A 482 17.37 20.43 28.75
N ARG A 483 18.39 20.36 27.90
CA ARG A 483 18.49 21.11 26.63
C ARG A 483 19.09 20.24 25.53
N SER A 484 18.53 20.37 24.33
CA SER A 484 19.16 19.89 23.10
C SER A 484 20.07 20.98 22.53
N ARG A 485 21.25 20.59 22.05
CA ARG A 485 22.23 21.47 21.43
C ARG A 485 22.70 20.87 20.12
N VAL A 486 22.66 21.66 19.05
CA VAL A 486 23.36 21.34 17.81
C VAL A 486 24.77 21.89 17.95
N CYS A 487 25.77 21.03 17.78
CA CYS A 487 27.17 21.34 17.98
C CYS A 487 27.96 21.06 16.71
N TRP A 488 28.99 21.86 16.43
CA TRP A 488 30.06 21.60 15.46
C TRP A 488 31.39 21.68 16.23
N SER A 489 32.24 20.67 16.08
CA SER A 489 33.53 20.59 16.76
C SER A 489 34.64 20.69 15.74
N PHE A 490 35.44 21.76 15.81
CA PHE A 490 36.55 21.97 14.88
C PHE A 490 37.89 21.84 15.62
N HIS A 491 38.97 21.63 14.89
CA HIS A 491 40.32 21.66 15.44
C HIS A 491 40.61 23.02 16.09
N ARG A 492 41.35 23.00 17.20
CA ARG A 492 41.50 24.16 18.09
C ARG A 492 42.15 25.38 17.43
N THR A 493 43.11 25.17 16.54
CA THR A 493 43.94 26.25 15.96
C THR A 493 43.85 26.37 14.45
N ASP A 494 43.51 25.27 13.75
CA ASP A 494 43.76 25.17 12.31
C ASP A 494 42.49 25.41 11.47
N GLU A 495 41.34 25.50 12.13
CA GLU A 495 40.01 25.63 11.48
C GLU A 495 39.23 26.85 12.00
N HIS A 496 39.95 27.94 12.29
CA HIS A 496 39.31 29.16 12.81
C HIS A 496 38.27 29.73 11.84
N ASP A 497 38.53 29.62 10.54
CA ASP A 497 37.65 30.15 9.50
C ASP A 497 36.30 29.41 9.48
N LEU A 498 36.31 28.07 9.64
CA LEU A 498 35.09 27.25 9.73
C LEU A 498 34.26 27.59 10.98
N VAL A 499 34.94 27.85 12.11
CA VAL A 499 34.28 28.31 13.34
C VAL A 499 33.53 29.62 13.11
N GLU A 500 34.18 30.61 12.48
CA GLU A 500 33.55 31.91 12.20
C GLU A 500 32.46 31.79 11.13
N GLU A 501 32.61 30.91 10.14
CA GLU A 501 31.61 30.63 9.11
C GLU A 501 30.30 30.13 9.73
N VAL A 502 30.37 29.07 10.55
CA VAL A 502 29.19 28.52 11.26
C VAL A 502 28.56 29.56 12.17
N MET A 503 29.39 30.34 12.89
CA MET A 503 28.89 31.41 13.76
C MET A 503 28.17 32.51 12.98
N SER A 504 28.73 32.94 11.86
CA SER A 504 28.19 33.99 11.02
C SER A 504 26.82 33.60 10.49
N TYR A 505 26.70 32.39 9.92
CA TYR A 505 25.45 31.85 9.41
C TYR A 505 24.31 31.90 10.43
N TRP A 506 24.54 31.36 11.64
CA TRP A 506 23.47 31.37 12.65
C TRP A 506 23.14 32.79 13.14
N ARG A 507 24.13 33.69 13.19
CA ARG A 507 23.90 35.09 13.58
C ARG A 507 23.08 35.87 12.55
N THR A 508 23.25 35.63 11.25
CA THR A 508 22.42 36.30 10.21
C THR A 508 20.96 35.91 10.35
N LEU A 509 20.68 34.69 10.81
CA LEU A 509 19.33 34.21 11.13
C LEU A 509 18.81 34.68 12.51
N GLY A 510 19.56 35.54 13.22
CA GLY A 510 19.20 36.01 14.57
C GLY A 510 19.32 34.95 15.67
N VAL A 511 19.97 33.81 15.38
CA VAL A 511 20.13 32.68 16.29
C VAL A 511 21.35 32.90 17.18
N LYS A 512 21.15 32.87 18.50
CA LYS A 512 22.23 32.98 19.50
C LYS A 512 23.09 31.71 19.54
N VAL A 513 24.37 31.90 19.24
CA VAL A 513 25.42 30.86 19.24
C VAL A 513 26.33 31.01 20.47
N SER A 514 26.84 29.88 20.99
CA SER A 514 27.90 29.86 22.00
C SER A 514 29.14 29.14 21.47
N VAL A 515 30.33 29.66 21.78
CA VAL A 515 31.61 29.04 21.42
C VAL A 515 32.33 28.62 22.69
N ARG A 516 32.89 27.41 22.71
CA ARG A 516 33.71 26.91 23.81
C ARG A 516 35.01 26.34 23.24
N THR A 517 36.13 26.80 23.78
CA THR A 517 37.44 26.21 23.48
C THR A 517 37.74 25.13 24.51
N LEU A 518 37.83 23.89 24.05
CA LEU A 518 38.22 22.72 24.82
C LEU A 518 39.72 22.43 24.60
N THR A 519 40.24 21.36 25.22
CA THR A 519 41.66 21.01 25.16
C THR A 519 42.14 20.80 23.72
N THR A 520 41.35 20.08 22.92
CA THR A 520 41.67 19.66 21.55
C THR A 520 40.80 20.31 20.48
N THR A 521 39.62 20.82 20.85
CA THR A 521 38.62 21.31 19.88
C THR A 521 38.09 22.69 20.23
N ARG A 522 37.62 23.41 19.22
CA ARG A 522 36.82 24.62 19.37
C ARG A 522 35.40 24.31 18.92
N GLN A 523 34.47 24.30 19.86
CA GLN A 523 33.10 23.90 19.61
C GLN A 523 32.18 25.09 19.47
N VAL A 524 31.40 25.10 18.39
CA VAL A 524 30.28 26.02 18.16
C VAL A 524 28.99 25.30 18.53
N SER A 525 28.11 25.93 19.30
CA SER A 525 26.84 25.32 19.72
C SER A 525 25.65 26.25 19.64
N VAL A 526 24.53 25.72 19.14
CA VAL A 526 23.21 26.36 19.15
C VAL A 526 22.30 25.61 20.13
N SER A 527 21.90 26.28 21.21
CA SER A 527 21.03 25.70 22.24
C SER A 527 19.55 25.94 21.92
N SER A 528 18.99 25.13 21.02
CA SER A 528 17.56 25.17 20.66
C SER A 528 16.98 23.76 20.60
N ARG A 529 15.90 23.52 21.34
CA ARG A 529 15.18 22.23 21.31
C ARG A 529 14.49 22.00 19.97
N ILE A 530 13.97 23.08 19.37
CA ILE A 530 13.27 23.03 18.08
C ILE A 530 14.27 22.64 16.99
N LEU A 531 15.39 23.37 16.91
CA LEU A 531 16.44 23.10 15.94
C LEU A 531 17.10 21.74 16.18
N GLY A 532 17.42 21.41 17.44
CA GLY A 532 18.05 20.14 17.80
C GLY A 532 17.19 18.93 17.48
N ARG A 533 15.85 19.03 17.63
CA ARG A 533 14.92 18.00 17.16
C ARG A 533 15.00 17.84 15.65
N TRP A 534 14.94 18.94 14.90
CA TRP A 534 15.02 18.87 13.44
C TRP A 534 16.36 18.27 12.97
N PHE A 535 17.49 18.73 13.49
CA PHE A 535 18.80 18.16 13.16
C PHE A 535 18.90 16.68 13.52
N HIS A 536 18.39 16.27 14.68
CA HIS A 536 18.34 14.87 15.08
C HIS A 536 17.50 14.03 14.12
N ASP A 537 16.28 14.50 13.84
CA ASP A 537 15.30 13.76 13.05
C ASP A 537 15.69 13.71 11.57
N ALA A 538 16.24 14.79 11.01
CA ALA A 538 16.62 14.88 9.60
C ALA A 538 18.04 14.34 9.33
N LEU A 539 19.01 14.72 10.16
CA LEU A 539 20.44 14.49 9.91
C LEU A 539 21.07 13.47 10.83
N GLY A 540 20.44 13.06 11.94
CA GLY A 540 21.01 12.15 12.94
C GLY A 540 21.78 12.86 14.06
N ALA A 541 21.95 12.19 15.21
CA ALA A 541 22.52 12.82 16.41
C ALA A 541 24.04 12.69 16.53
N ASN A 542 24.64 11.64 15.97
CA ASN A 542 26.06 11.30 16.13
C ASN A 542 26.59 10.59 14.88
N CYS A 543 27.90 10.29 14.84
CA CYS A 543 28.57 9.69 13.68
C CYS A 543 27.93 8.39 13.16
N TYR A 544 27.30 7.58 14.03
CA TYR A 544 26.62 6.34 13.61
C TYR A 544 25.23 6.57 13.03
N GLN A 545 24.62 7.71 13.33
CA GLN A 545 23.25 8.06 12.93
C GLN A 545 23.21 9.08 11.79
N LYS A 546 24.34 9.77 11.56
CA LYS A 546 24.42 10.87 10.61
C LYS A 546 24.06 10.42 9.20
N ARG A 547 23.28 11.24 8.50
CA ARG A 547 22.87 10.95 7.11
C ARG A 547 22.62 12.22 6.32
N ILE A 548 22.88 12.12 5.02
CA ILE A 548 22.46 13.14 4.06
C ILE A 548 20.92 13.20 4.10
N PRO A 549 20.30 14.38 4.28
CA PRO A 549 18.85 14.48 4.31
C PRO A 549 18.29 14.18 2.92
N ASP A 550 17.10 13.57 2.84
CA ASP A 550 16.51 13.19 1.54
C ASP A 550 16.33 14.39 0.61
N LEU A 551 16.08 15.57 1.19
CA LEU A 551 16.01 16.86 0.51
C LEU A 551 17.26 17.22 -0.32
N ALA A 552 18.42 16.65 0.00
CA ALA A 552 19.66 16.92 -0.74
C ALA A 552 19.66 16.29 -2.13
N TRP A 553 18.91 15.20 -2.33
CA TRP A 553 18.89 14.48 -3.60
C TRP A 553 18.23 15.29 -4.71
N ASP A 554 17.27 16.15 -4.35
CA ASP A 554 16.52 16.99 -5.28
C ASP A 554 17.02 18.45 -5.30
N ALA A 555 18.03 18.77 -4.48
CA ALA A 555 18.59 20.12 -4.44
C ALA A 555 19.29 20.49 -5.78
N PRO A 556 19.25 21.77 -6.19
CA PRO A 556 20.05 22.30 -7.29
C PRO A 556 21.53 21.91 -7.21
N GLU A 557 22.21 21.86 -8.36
CA GLU A 557 23.61 21.42 -8.41
C GLU A 557 24.52 22.27 -7.51
N GLY A 558 24.34 23.60 -7.48
CA GLY A 558 25.09 24.49 -6.58
C GLY A 558 24.92 24.14 -5.10
N HIS A 559 23.70 23.78 -4.68
CA HIS A 559 23.41 23.37 -3.31
C HIS A 559 24.08 22.05 -2.95
N LYS A 560 24.06 21.07 -3.87
CA LYS A 560 24.77 19.79 -3.70
C LYS A 560 26.27 20.02 -3.58
N TRP A 561 26.84 20.90 -4.39
CA TRP A 561 28.25 21.28 -4.30
C TRP A 561 28.60 21.90 -2.94
N GLU A 562 27.76 22.77 -2.40
CA GLU A 562 27.99 23.37 -1.08
C GLU A 562 27.87 22.37 0.07
N LEU A 563 26.89 21.46 0.03
CA LEU A 563 26.82 20.33 0.98
C LEU A 563 28.10 19.51 0.94
N LEU A 564 28.55 19.16 -0.26
CA LEU A 564 29.76 18.36 -0.47
C LEU A 564 31.02 19.10 0.00
N ARG A 565 31.15 20.39 -0.33
CA ARG A 565 32.24 21.24 0.18
C ARG A 565 32.27 21.23 1.69
N GLY A 566 31.11 21.44 2.35
CA GLY A 566 31.05 21.42 3.81
C GLY A 566 31.42 20.06 4.40
N LEU A 567 31.06 18.97 3.73
CA LEU A 567 31.40 17.62 4.15
C LEU A 567 32.90 17.31 4.00
N TRP A 568 33.55 17.82 2.94
CA TRP A 568 34.97 17.58 2.65
C TRP A 568 35.93 18.52 3.36
N ASP A 569 35.50 19.75 3.67
CA ASP A 569 36.31 20.70 4.43
C ASP A 569 36.36 20.37 5.92
N GLY A 570 35.43 19.54 6.41
CA GLY A 570 35.56 18.94 7.74
C GLY A 570 36.55 17.78 7.70
N ASP A 571 37.49 17.77 8.64
CA ASP A 571 38.52 16.73 8.77
C ASP A 571 38.00 15.40 9.35
N GLY A 572 36.72 15.36 9.76
CA GLY A 572 36.06 14.23 10.36
C GLY A 572 36.52 13.96 11.80
N SER A 573 37.01 14.98 12.51
CA SER A 573 37.69 14.82 13.80
C SER A 573 36.84 14.09 14.85
N TRP A 574 37.18 12.81 15.07
CA TRP A 574 37.00 12.08 16.31
C TRP A 574 38.26 11.30 16.67
#